data_AF-A0A528UUS1-F1
#
_entry.id   AF-A0A528UUS1-F1
#
_cell.length_a   1.000
_cell.length_b   1.000
_cell.length_c   1.000
_cell.angle_alpha   90.00
_cell.angle_beta   90.00
_cell.angle_gamma   90.00
#
_symmetry.space_group_name_H-M   'P 1'
#
loop_
_entity.id
_entity.type
_entity.pdbx_description
1 polymer ?
#
loop_
_entity_poly.entity_id
_entity_poly.type
_entity_poly.pdbx_seq_one_letter_code
_entity_poly.pdbx_strand_id
1 'polypeptide(L)'
;LEQPPKNALDYPAQRASWVRDFNGGDCFYATLTSATETAVEIEGLGTEVQPFERMLSDFQARFHVEPDISVRLIEPAQCEVTNFLRFLDQMATDKPQLVLDRTTVPSGSPIGGTLVTRGGLISSVLLIDHRGMAFNLDSRILAQADKATFKFPIDLGAADKAAGKVVPQIIMVITGPQDVQAAAFSTPTPAALLLPKILEEIATTRSEFSATAKYFRLGG
;
A
#
# COMPACT_ATOMS: atom_id res chain seq x y z
N LEU A 1 -38.28 5.84 -29.58
CA LEU A 1 -37.33 6.43 -28.61
C LEU A 1 -36.63 5.27 -27.93
N GLU A 2 -35.58 4.75 -28.57
CA GLU A 2 -34.71 3.73 -27.97
C GLU A 2 -33.94 4.37 -26.82
N GLN A 3 -34.03 3.75 -25.64
CA GLN A 3 -33.20 4.11 -24.50
C GLN A 3 -31.74 3.74 -24.83
N PRO A 4 -30.76 4.62 -24.58
CA PRO A 4 -29.35 4.30 -24.78
C PRO A 4 -28.93 3.12 -23.88
N PRO A 5 -28.01 2.26 -24.33
CA PRO A 5 -27.62 1.06 -23.58
C PRO A 5 -26.95 1.42 -22.25
N LYS A 6 -27.39 0.77 -21.18
CA LYS A 6 -26.91 0.89 -19.78
C LYS A 6 -25.41 0.59 -19.53
N ASN A 7 -24.61 0.32 -20.58
CA ASN A 7 -23.29 -0.32 -20.47
C ASN A 7 -22.08 0.57 -20.73
N ALA A 8 -22.24 1.87 -21.01
CA ALA A 8 -21.12 2.81 -21.13
C ALA A 8 -20.66 3.39 -19.77
N LEU A 9 -21.38 3.08 -18.68
CA LEU A 9 -21.31 3.83 -17.42
C LEU A 9 -20.31 3.32 -16.38
N ASP A 10 -19.49 2.31 -16.67
CA ASP A 10 -18.56 1.78 -15.66
C ASP A 10 -17.18 1.34 -16.18
N TYR A 11 -16.62 2.11 -17.12
CA TYR A 11 -15.21 1.92 -17.50
C TYR A 11 -14.25 2.04 -16.31
N PRO A 12 -14.43 2.97 -15.35
CA PRO A 12 -13.56 3.06 -14.19
C PRO A 12 -13.58 1.82 -13.28
N ALA A 13 -14.74 1.27 -12.89
CA ALA A 13 -14.71 0.09 -12.01
C ALA A 13 -14.33 -1.19 -12.74
N GLN A 14 -14.59 -1.29 -14.06
CA GLN A 14 -14.04 -2.39 -14.87
C GLN A 14 -12.51 -2.35 -14.92
N ARG A 15 -11.91 -1.17 -15.13
CA ARG A 15 -10.45 -0.98 -15.09
C ARG A 15 -9.90 -1.27 -13.70
N ALA A 16 -10.54 -0.76 -12.64
CA ALA A 16 -10.14 -1.01 -11.26
C ALA A 16 -10.14 -2.51 -10.93
N SER A 17 -11.21 -3.21 -11.30
CA SER A 17 -11.34 -4.65 -11.09
C SER A 17 -10.30 -5.42 -11.89
N TRP A 18 -10.07 -5.06 -13.15
CA TRP A 18 -9.05 -5.71 -13.97
C TRP A 18 -7.64 -5.55 -13.39
N VAL A 19 -7.27 -4.35 -12.92
CA VAL A 19 -5.96 -4.10 -12.29
C VAL A 19 -5.79 -4.92 -11.02
N ARG A 20 -6.82 -4.95 -10.16
CA ARG A 20 -6.83 -5.75 -8.92
C ARG A 20 -6.69 -7.25 -9.21
N ASP A 21 -7.36 -7.74 -10.24
CA ASP A 21 -7.46 -9.18 -10.54
C ASP A 21 -6.31 -9.65 -11.46
N PHE A 22 -5.45 -8.75 -11.92
CA PHE A 22 -4.29 -9.09 -12.76
C PHE A 22 -3.28 -9.97 -12.00
N ASN A 23 -2.92 -11.10 -12.60
CA ASN A 23 -1.94 -12.01 -12.02
C ASN A 23 -0.52 -11.64 -12.47
N GLY A 24 0.16 -10.82 -11.67
CA GLY A 24 1.58 -10.52 -11.88
C GLY A 24 2.56 -11.54 -11.29
N GLY A 25 2.07 -12.59 -10.63
CA GLY A 25 2.88 -13.60 -9.95
C GLY A 25 3.09 -13.31 -8.46
N ASP A 26 4.07 -14.01 -7.87
CA ASP A 26 4.47 -13.80 -6.48
C ASP A 26 5.09 -12.41 -6.29
N CYS A 27 4.89 -11.81 -5.12
CA CYS A 27 5.43 -10.50 -4.79
C CYS A 27 5.00 -9.38 -5.78
N PHE A 28 3.74 -9.41 -6.21
CA PHE A 28 3.16 -8.41 -7.09
C PHE A 28 1.88 -7.83 -6.49
N TYR A 29 1.79 -6.50 -6.49
CA TYR A 29 0.56 -5.79 -6.18
C TYR A 29 0.45 -4.57 -7.09
N ALA A 30 -0.75 -4.33 -7.59
CA ALA A 30 -1.08 -3.14 -8.35
C ALA A 30 -2.44 -2.63 -7.92
N THR A 31 -2.58 -1.31 -7.88
CA THR A 31 -3.86 -0.69 -7.59
C THR A 31 -4.04 0.56 -8.41
N LEU A 32 -5.29 0.79 -8.80
CA LEU A 32 -5.68 1.99 -9.51
C LEU A 32 -5.70 3.16 -8.52
N THR A 33 -4.97 4.23 -8.82
CA THR A 33 -4.94 5.44 -7.98
C THR A 33 -5.78 6.56 -8.55
N SER A 34 -5.96 6.58 -9.88
CA SER A 34 -6.86 7.46 -10.60
C SER A 34 -7.33 6.78 -11.89
N ALA A 35 -8.61 6.96 -12.24
CA ALA A 35 -9.09 6.62 -13.58
C ALA A 35 -10.11 7.66 -14.04
N THR A 36 -9.73 8.38 -15.09
CA THR A 36 -10.60 9.21 -15.91
C THR A 36 -10.85 8.51 -17.25
N GLU A 37 -11.64 9.10 -18.15
CA GLU A 37 -11.86 8.52 -19.48
C GLU A 37 -10.54 8.33 -20.24
N THR A 38 -9.63 9.32 -20.15
CA THR A 38 -8.40 9.41 -20.97
C THR A 38 -7.09 9.19 -20.22
N ALA A 39 -7.11 9.21 -18.88
CA ALA A 39 -5.92 9.01 -18.07
C ALA A 39 -6.18 7.95 -17.00
N VAL A 40 -5.26 7.00 -16.88
CA VAL A 40 -5.30 5.91 -15.91
C VAL A 40 -3.97 5.89 -15.19
N GLU A 41 -3.99 5.98 -13.86
CA GLU A 41 -2.80 5.93 -13.02
C GLU A 41 -2.84 4.67 -12.16
N ILE A 42 -1.78 3.87 -12.23
CA ILE A 42 -1.60 2.64 -11.48
C ILE A 42 -0.36 2.79 -10.60
N GLU A 43 -0.48 2.47 -9.32
CA GLU A 43 0.67 2.31 -8.43
C GLU A 43 0.95 0.82 -8.26
N GLY A 44 2.22 0.43 -8.39
CA GLY A 44 2.67 -0.95 -8.35
C GLY A 44 3.77 -1.18 -7.32
N LEU A 45 3.70 -2.29 -6.59
CA LEU A 45 4.74 -2.80 -5.70
C LEU A 45 5.17 -4.19 -6.16
N GLY A 46 6.47 -4.40 -6.33
CA GLY A 46 7.02 -5.72 -6.61
C GLY A 46 8.54 -5.75 -6.68
N THR A 47 9.11 -6.94 -6.87
CA THR A 47 10.58 -7.13 -6.93
C THR A 47 11.15 -6.97 -8.34
N GLU A 48 10.30 -7.01 -9.36
CA GLU A 48 10.69 -7.03 -10.77
C GLU A 48 9.80 -6.09 -11.59
N VAL A 49 10.34 -5.57 -12.70
CA VAL A 49 9.62 -4.65 -13.60
C VAL A 49 8.79 -5.42 -14.63
N GLN A 50 9.23 -6.62 -15.01
CA GLN A 50 8.67 -7.44 -16.07
C GLN A 50 7.17 -7.76 -15.89
N PRO A 51 6.64 -8.01 -14.67
CA PRO A 51 5.20 -8.14 -14.47
C PRO A 51 4.39 -6.88 -14.82
N PHE A 52 4.95 -5.70 -14.56
CA PHE A 52 4.30 -4.42 -14.86
C PHE A 52 4.33 -4.08 -16.36
N GLU A 53 5.38 -4.49 -17.08
CA GLU A 53 5.43 -4.39 -18.55
C GLU A 53 4.33 -5.24 -19.20
N ARG A 54 4.10 -6.46 -18.68
CA ARG A 54 2.98 -7.30 -19.14
C ARG A 54 1.63 -6.66 -18.80
N MET A 55 1.48 -6.14 -17.59
CA MET A 55 0.27 -5.41 -17.20
C MET A 55 -0.01 -4.23 -18.14
N LEU A 56 1.02 -3.43 -18.47
CA LEU A 56 0.91 -2.30 -19.40
C LEU A 56 0.36 -2.77 -20.76
N SER A 57 1.02 -3.77 -21.36
CA SER A 57 0.64 -4.33 -22.66
C SER A 57 -0.79 -4.87 -22.65
N ASP A 58 -1.14 -5.68 -21.65
CA ASP A 58 -2.46 -6.32 -21.58
C ASP A 58 -3.58 -5.30 -21.27
N PHE A 59 -3.29 -4.29 -20.45
CA PHE A 59 -4.22 -3.20 -20.16
C PHE A 59 -4.49 -2.40 -21.43
N GLN A 60 -3.44 -2.00 -22.17
CA GLN A 60 -3.56 -1.23 -23.40
C GLN A 60 -4.31 -2.01 -24.48
N ALA A 61 -4.02 -3.31 -24.63
CA ALA A 61 -4.73 -4.18 -25.56
C ALA A 61 -6.23 -4.30 -25.23
N ARG A 62 -6.59 -4.33 -23.95
CA ARG A 62 -7.97 -4.49 -23.48
C ARG A 62 -8.78 -3.20 -23.49
N PHE A 63 -8.20 -2.09 -23.04
CA PHE A 63 -8.92 -0.84 -22.78
C PHE A 63 -8.61 0.28 -23.79
N HIS A 64 -7.65 0.05 -24.70
CA HIS A 64 -7.21 1.01 -25.72
C HIS A 64 -6.73 2.35 -25.14
N VAL A 65 -6.26 2.32 -23.90
CA VAL A 65 -5.65 3.44 -23.17
C VAL A 65 -4.37 2.92 -22.54
N GLU A 66 -3.30 3.68 -22.68
CA GLU A 66 -2.02 3.39 -22.02
C GLU A 66 -2.06 3.96 -20.59
N PRO A 67 -1.96 3.12 -19.54
CA PRO A 67 -1.90 3.60 -18.17
C PRO A 67 -0.49 4.11 -17.82
N ASP A 68 -0.42 5.13 -16.97
CA ASP A 68 0.83 5.50 -16.27
C ASP A 68 1.02 4.55 -15.08
N ILE A 69 2.05 3.71 -15.13
CA ILE A 69 2.36 2.73 -14.08
C ILE A 69 3.56 3.22 -13.27
N SER A 70 3.29 3.74 -12.08
CA SER A 70 4.29 4.08 -11.08
C SER A 70 4.76 2.83 -10.32
N VAL A 71 5.82 2.20 -10.83
CA VAL A 71 6.44 1.03 -10.19
C VAL A 71 7.32 1.45 -9.00
N ARG A 72 7.18 0.73 -7.88
CA ARG A 72 7.98 0.85 -6.68
C ARG A 72 8.64 -0.50 -6.39
N LEU A 73 9.95 -0.59 -6.67
CA LEU A 73 10.71 -1.80 -6.44
C LEU A 73 10.97 -1.99 -4.94
N ILE A 74 10.56 -3.15 -4.44
CA ILE A 74 10.72 -3.58 -3.04
C ILE A 74 11.69 -4.75 -2.97
N GLU A 75 12.21 -5.02 -1.76
CA GLU A 75 13.08 -6.18 -1.53
C GLU A 75 12.26 -7.47 -1.36
N PRO A 76 12.84 -8.66 -1.66
CA PRO A 76 12.17 -9.94 -1.46
C PRO A 76 11.63 -10.14 -0.03
N ALA A 77 12.31 -9.60 0.98
CA ALA A 77 11.87 -9.68 2.37
C ALA A 77 10.57 -8.90 2.66
N GLN A 78 10.17 -7.99 1.77
CA GLN A 78 8.97 -7.16 1.90
C GLN A 78 7.77 -7.75 1.14
N CYS A 79 7.91 -8.87 0.45
CA CYS A 79 6.87 -9.43 -0.42
C CYS A 79 5.54 -9.73 0.29
N GLU A 80 5.55 -10.00 1.58
CA GLU A 80 4.29 -10.25 2.29
C GLU A 80 3.37 -9.02 2.31
N VAL A 81 3.91 -7.81 2.08
CA VAL A 81 3.10 -6.60 1.87
C VAL A 81 2.17 -6.75 0.66
N THR A 82 2.66 -7.28 -0.46
CA THR A 82 1.85 -7.37 -1.68
C THR A 82 0.74 -8.39 -1.51
N ASN A 83 1.01 -9.51 -0.84
CA ASN A 83 0.02 -10.53 -0.49
C ASN A 83 -1.07 -9.97 0.42
N PHE A 84 -0.66 -9.24 1.47
CA PHE A 84 -1.55 -8.62 2.43
C PHE A 84 -2.51 -7.62 1.76
N LEU A 85 -1.95 -6.71 0.94
CA LEU A 85 -2.75 -5.72 0.22
C LEU A 85 -3.70 -6.37 -0.78
N ARG A 86 -3.25 -7.37 -1.54
CA ARG A 86 -4.09 -8.11 -2.48
C ARG A 86 -5.26 -8.82 -1.80
N PHE A 87 -5.05 -9.40 -0.62
CA PHE A 87 -6.12 -10.04 0.14
C PHE A 87 -7.17 -9.01 0.59
N LEU A 88 -6.75 -7.88 1.16
CA LEU A 88 -7.69 -6.86 1.64
C LEU A 88 -8.38 -6.10 0.51
N ASP A 89 -7.77 -5.97 -0.66
CA ASP A 89 -8.39 -5.35 -1.83
C ASP A 89 -9.59 -6.15 -2.38
N GLN A 90 -9.73 -7.42 -1.99
CA GLN A 90 -10.93 -8.21 -2.28
C GLN A 90 -12.10 -7.87 -1.36
N MET A 91 -11.84 -7.24 -0.21
CA MET A 91 -12.86 -6.72 0.69
C MET A 91 -13.34 -5.38 0.12
N ALA A 92 -14.64 -5.23 -0.15
CA ALA A 92 -15.23 -4.06 -0.81
C ALA A 92 -15.36 -2.85 0.13
N THR A 93 -14.26 -2.47 0.80
CA THR A 93 -14.21 -1.48 1.87
C THR A 93 -13.37 -0.29 1.43
N ASP A 94 -13.80 0.91 1.78
CA ASP A 94 -13.05 2.12 1.47
C ASP A 94 -11.67 2.14 2.11
N LYS A 95 -10.67 2.46 1.30
CA LYS A 95 -9.27 2.49 1.71
C LYS A 95 -8.95 3.77 2.47
N PRO A 96 -8.13 3.72 3.53
CA PRO A 96 -7.53 4.92 4.11
C PRO A 96 -6.69 5.65 3.06
N GLN A 97 -6.70 6.99 3.09
CA GLN A 97 -5.82 7.81 2.26
C GLN A 97 -4.55 8.16 3.05
N LEU A 98 -3.42 7.58 2.63
CA LEU A 98 -2.10 7.90 3.18
C LEU A 98 -1.32 8.75 2.18
N VAL A 99 -0.88 9.93 2.62
CA VAL A 99 -0.03 10.84 1.84
C VAL A 99 1.26 11.08 2.63
N LEU A 100 2.41 10.83 1.99
CA LEU A 100 3.72 11.12 2.57
C LEU A 100 4.18 12.52 2.15
N ASP A 101 4.84 13.25 3.06
CA ASP A 101 5.37 14.59 2.78
C ASP A 101 6.47 14.56 1.70
N ARG A 102 7.17 13.42 1.59
CA ARG A 102 8.21 13.15 0.59
C ARG A 102 8.43 11.65 0.44
N THR A 103 8.94 11.24 -0.73
CA THR A 103 9.22 9.83 -1.06
C THR A 103 10.72 9.51 -1.15
N THR A 104 11.59 10.50 -0.87
CA THR A 104 13.04 10.32 -0.71
C THR A 104 13.46 11.04 0.56
N VAL A 105 13.99 10.29 1.52
CA VAL A 105 14.29 10.74 2.88
C VAL A 105 15.77 10.47 3.18
N PRO A 106 16.59 11.50 3.42
CA PRO A 106 17.95 11.30 3.89
C PRO A 106 17.99 10.61 5.25
N SER A 107 19.03 9.81 5.53
CA SER A 107 19.16 9.18 6.85
C SER A 107 19.22 10.23 7.96
N GLY A 108 18.43 10.03 9.02
CA GLY A 108 18.32 10.92 10.17
C GLY A 108 17.33 12.07 9.96
N SER A 109 16.84 12.27 8.74
CA SER A 109 15.78 13.24 8.47
C SER A 109 14.41 12.70 8.87
N PRO A 110 13.45 13.58 9.20
CA PRO A 110 12.11 13.16 9.52
C PRO A 110 11.36 12.68 8.27
N ILE A 111 10.72 11.51 8.39
CA ILE A 111 9.60 11.12 7.53
C ILE A 111 8.31 11.60 8.20
N GLY A 112 7.40 12.15 7.39
CA GLY A 112 6.10 12.60 7.85
C GLY A 112 5.03 12.32 6.81
N GLY A 113 3.78 12.40 7.24
CA GLY A 113 2.63 12.20 6.38
C GLY A 113 1.31 12.43 7.09
N THR A 114 0.26 12.39 6.29
CA THR A 114 -1.13 12.53 6.70
C THR A 114 -1.91 11.28 6.33
N LEU A 115 -2.71 10.80 7.27
CA LEU A 115 -3.65 9.71 7.13
C LEU A 115 -5.06 10.29 7.24
N VAL A 116 -5.88 10.12 6.21
CA VAL A 116 -7.32 10.45 6.25
C VAL A 116 -8.10 9.16 6.21
N THR A 117 -8.98 8.97 7.18
CA THR A 117 -9.90 7.82 7.25
C THR A 117 -11.33 8.32 7.35
N ARG A 118 -12.29 7.43 7.11
CA ARG A 118 -13.68 7.72 7.45
C ARG A 118 -13.83 7.71 8.97
N GLY A 119 -14.60 8.66 9.49
CA GLY A 119 -14.89 8.74 10.93
C GLY A 119 -15.45 7.43 11.48
N GLY A 120 -14.98 7.02 12.66
CA GLY A 120 -15.41 5.80 13.35
C GLY A 120 -14.57 4.56 13.05
N LEU A 121 -13.58 4.63 12.14
CA LEU A 121 -12.63 3.55 11.91
C LEU A 121 -11.34 3.75 12.71
N ILE A 122 -10.77 2.65 13.19
CA ILE A 122 -9.51 2.59 13.92
C ILE A 122 -8.40 2.19 12.94
N SER A 123 -7.26 2.87 13.01
CA SER A 123 -6.11 2.61 12.15
C SER A 123 -4.91 2.13 12.95
N SER A 124 -4.29 1.05 12.50
CA SER A 124 -2.94 0.65 12.89
C SER A 124 -1.94 1.05 11.79
N VAL A 125 -0.83 1.65 12.17
CA VAL A 125 0.20 2.15 11.26
C VAL A 125 1.50 1.40 11.47
N LEU A 126 2.03 0.82 10.40
CA LEU A 126 3.24 0.00 10.41
C LEU A 126 4.29 0.61 9.48
N LEU A 127 5.56 0.62 9.91
CA LEU A 127 6.71 0.79 9.03
C LEU A 127 7.31 -0.59 8.75
N ILE A 128 7.59 -0.89 7.48
CA ILE A 128 8.28 -2.12 7.07
C ILE A 128 9.58 -1.71 6.37
N ASP A 129 10.70 -2.09 6.97
CA ASP A 129 12.02 -1.80 6.43
C ASP A 129 12.39 -2.71 5.24
N HIS A 130 13.47 -2.38 4.54
CA HIS A 130 13.98 -3.14 3.41
C HIS A 130 14.36 -4.60 3.74
N ARG A 131 14.51 -4.95 5.02
CA ARG A 131 14.80 -6.33 5.48
C ARG A 131 13.52 -7.06 5.87
N GLY A 132 12.35 -6.47 5.60
CA GLY A 132 11.05 -7.05 5.93
C GLY A 132 10.73 -6.97 7.42
N MET A 133 11.39 -6.13 8.21
CA MET A 133 11.06 -5.95 9.63
C MET A 133 9.95 -4.91 9.77
N ALA A 134 8.86 -5.29 10.44
CA ALA A 134 7.75 -4.41 10.76
C ALA A 134 7.94 -3.75 12.14
N PHE A 135 7.60 -2.47 12.21
CA PHE A 135 7.62 -1.62 13.39
C PHE A 135 6.24 -0.99 13.56
N ASN A 136 5.66 -1.07 14.75
CA ASN A 136 4.43 -0.37 15.07
C ASN A 136 4.71 1.13 15.24
N LEU A 137 3.92 1.97 14.59
CA LEU A 137 4.02 3.43 14.64
C LEU A 137 2.86 4.10 15.37
N ASP A 138 1.95 3.37 15.99
CA ASP A 138 0.71 3.91 16.56
C ASP A 138 1.01 4.99 17.63
N SER A 139 2.05 4.76 18.44
CA SER A 139 2.53 5.75 19.44
C SER A 139 3.11 7.04 18.83
N ARG A 140 3.37 7.07 17.52
CA ARG A 140 3.88 8.22 16.77
C ARG A 140 2.77 8.94 15.98
N ILE A 141 1.54 8.42 16.01
CA ILE A 141 0.40 9.00 15.33
C ILE A 141 -0.25 10.06 16.23
N LEU A 142 -0.46 11.24 15.66
CA LEU A 142 -1.20 12.33 16.28
C LEU A 142 -2.57 12.42 15.62
N ALA A 143 -3.59 11.95 16.34
CA ALA A 143 -4.99 12.02 15.90
C ALA A 143 -5.52 13.47 15.96
N GLN A 144 -6.30 13.83 14.95
CA GLN A 144 -7.07 15.07 14.82
C GLN A 144 -8.51 14.70 14.45
N ALA A 145 -9.42 15.67 14.35
CA ALA A 145 -10.86 15.40 14.21
C ALA A 145 -11.22 14.52 12.99
N ASP A 146 -10.54 14.69 11.86
CA ASP A 146 -10.83 14.05 10.57
C ASP A 146 -9.62 13.38 9.92
N LYS A 147 -8.46 13.42 10.59
CA LYS A 147 -7.19 12.94 10.06
C LYS A 147 -6.23 12.60 11.17
N ALA A 148 -5.18 11.87 10.84
CA ALA A 148 -4.04 11.63 11.69
C ALA A 148 -2.77 12.11 10.98
N THR A 149 -1.80 12.59 11.73
CA THR A 149 -0.50 13.00 11.19
C THR A 149 0.62 12.32 11.95
N PHE A 150 1.74 12.07 11.28
CA PHE A 150 2.94 11.58 11.94
C PHE A 150 4.15 12.32 11.40
N LYS A 151 5.17 12.45 12.25
CA LYS A 151 6.47 12.99 11.88
C LYS A 151 7.52 12.49 12.84
N PHE A 152 8.48 11.70 12.37
CA PHE A 152 9.55 11.18 13.21
C PHE A 152 10.86 10.99 12.42
N PRO A 153 12.03 11.19 13.06
CA PRO A 153 13.30 10.88 12.43
C PRO A 153 13.43 9.38 12.17
N ILE A 154 14.00 9.03 11.02
CA ILE A 154 14.29 7.64 10.65
C ILE A 154 15.74 7.56 10.16
N ASP A 155 16.46 6.53 10.62
CA ASP A 155 17.86 6.31 10.27
C ASP A 155 18.07 4.93 9.65
N LEU A 156 19.05 4.85 8.76
CA LEU A 156 19.59 3.57 8.32
C LEU A 156 20.37 2.89 9.44
N GLY A 157 20.36 1.55 9.42
CA GLY A 157 21.30 0.77 10.22
C GLY A 157 22.75 1.14 9.89
N ALA A 158 23.64 1.04 10.88
CA ALA A 158 25.03 1.47 10.74
C ALA A 158 25.75 0.86 9.53
N ALA A 159 25.49 -0.42 9.22
CA ALA A 159 26.06 -1.10 8.07
C ALA A 159 25.58 -0.52 6.72
N ASP A 160 24.27 -0.29 6.58
CA ASP A 160 23.69 0.27 5.36
C ASP A 160 24.10 1.74 5.16
N LYS A 161 24.19 2.50 6.25
CA LYS A 161 24.70 3.87 6.26
C LYS A 161 26.17 3.93 5.84
N ALA A 162 27.02 3.08 6.41
CA ALA A 162 28.44 3.00 6.06
C ALA A 162 28.65 2.58 4.59
N ALA A 163 27.75 1.76 4.04
CA ALA A 163 27.75 1.36 2.65
C ALA A 163 27.11 2.40 1.70
N GLY A 164 26.63 3.54 2.20
CA GLY A 164 26.00 4.58 1.40
C GLY A 164 24.73 4.11 0.68
N LYS A 165 24.02 3.12 1.23
CA LYS A 165 22.84 2.54 0.58
C LYS A 165 21.67 3.51 0.57
N VAL A 166 20.83 3.36 -0.46
CA VAL A 166 19.48 3.89 -0.49
C VAL A 166 18.54 2.70 -0.57
N VAL A 167 17.69 2.53 0.44
CA VAL A 167 16.90 1.31 0.62
C VAL A 167 15.40 1.61 0.59
N PRO A 168 14.56 0.67 0.12
CA PRO A 168 13.12 0.84 0.10
C PRO A 168 12.53 0.73 1.51
N GLN A 169 11.50 1.53 1.78
CA GLN A 169 10.74 1.51 3.02
C GLN A 169 9.26 1.62 2.68
N ILE A 170 8.40 1.01 3.50
CA ILE A 170 6.96 1.00 3.27
C ILE A 170 6.26 1.42 4.56
N ILE A 171 5.38 2.42 4.47
CA ILE A 171 4.40 2.71 5.53
C ILE A 171 3.08 2.07 5.12
N MET A 172 2.57 1.17 5.93
CA MET A 172 1.29 0.51 5.74
C MET A 172 0.31 1.00 6.80
N VAL A 173 -0.94 1.23 6.39
CA VAL A 173 -2.04 1.53 7.30
C VAL A 173 -3.12 0.51 7.09
N ILE A 174 -3.57 -0.08 8.19
CA ILE A 174 -4.66 -1.06 8.25
C ILE A 174 -5.78 -0.39 9.01
N THR A 175 -6.99 -0.37 8.47
CA THR A 175 -8.12 0.36 9.03
C THR A 175 -9.36 -0.54 9.08
N GLY A 176 -10.10 -0.49 10.18
CA GLY A 176 -11.34 -1.26 10.35
C GLY A 176 -12.18 -0.77 11.51
N PRO A 177 -13.32 -1.44 11.80
CA PRO A 177 -14.27 -1.03 12.82
C PRO A 177 -13.80 -1.33 14.27
N GLN A 178 -12.72 -2.10 14.42
CA GLN A 178 -12.16 -2.50 15.71
C GLN A 178 -10.64 -2.61 15.63
N ASP A 179 -9.98 -2.65 16.78
CA ASP A 179 -8.53 -2.82 16.87
C ASP A 179 -8.08 -4.19 16.32
N VAL A 180 -6.91 -4.20 15.68
CA VAL A 180 -6.19 -5.43 15.31
C VAL A 180 -5.17 -5.75 16.40
N GLN A 181 -5.46 -6.72 17.25
CA GLN A 181 -4.61 -7.10 18.38
C GLN A 181 -3.24 -7.60 17.91
N ALA A 182 -3.17 -8.31 16.79
CA ALA A 182 -1.91 -8.74 16.20
C ALA A 182 -1.02 -7.57 15.76
N ALA A 183 -1.59 -6.39 15.48
CA ALA A 183 -0.83 -5.19 15.15
C ALA A 183 -0.30 -4.43 16.38
N ALA A 184 -0.81 -4.72 17.59
CA ALA A 184 -0.34 -4.14 18.85
C ALA A 184 0.89 -4.88 19.41
N PHE A 185 2.06 -4.64 18.79
CA PHE A 185 3.33 -5.24 19.21
C PHE A 185 4.38 -4.16 19.53
N SER A 186 5.29 -4.46 20.47
CA SER A 186 6.37 -3.54 20.89
C SER A 186 7.73 -3.86 20.28
N THR A 187 7.97 -5.13 19.94
CA THR A 187 9.25 -5.61 19.41
C THR A 187 9.18 -5.70 17.90
N PRO A 188 10.15 -5.12 17.15
CA PRO A 188 10.18 -5.26 15.69
C PRO A 188 10.05 -6.72 15.27
N THR A 189 9.12 -7.01 14.37
CA THR A 189 8.71 -8.38 14.02
C THR A 189 8.79 -8.58 12.52
N PRO A 190 9.24 -9.74 12.00
CA PRO A 190 9.24 -9.98 10.56
C PRO A 190 7.82 -9.85 9.97
N ALA A 191 7.66 -9.06 8.91
CA ALA A 191 6.40 -8.84 8.22
C ALA A 191 5.81 -10.15 7.70
N ALA A 192 6.66 -11.08 7.26
CA ALA A 192 6.29 -12.44 6.82
C ALA A 192 5.63 -13.29 7.92
N LEU A 193 5.81 -12.94 9.20
CA LEU A 193 5.13 -13.59 10.33
C LEU A 193 3.95 -12.76 10.84
N LEU A 194 4.11 -11.43 10.86
CA LEU A 194 3.12 -10.50 11.39
C LEU A 194 1.88 -10.39 10.50
N LEU A 195 2.06 -10.16 9.21
CA LEU A 195 0.96 -9.85 8.30
C LEU A 195 -0.01 -11.03 8.11
N PRO A 196 0.45 -12.30 7.98
CA PRO A 196 -0.47 -13.45 7.96
C PRO A 196 -1.29 -13.58 9.25
N LYS A 197 -0.68 -13.31 10.41
CA LYS A 197 -1.37 -13.34 11.70
C LYS A 197 -2.47 -12.27 11.78
N ILE A 198 -2.22 -11.08 11.23
CA ILE A 198 -3.25 -10.03 11.13
C ILE A 198 -4.39 -10.49 10.20
N LEU A 199 -4.09 -11.10 9.06
CA LEU A 199 -5.13 -11.62 8.15
C LEU A 199 -5.98 -12.71 8.80
N GLU A 200 -5.37 -13.61 9.58
CA GLU A 200 -6.08 -14.65 10.32
C GLU A 200 -7.06 -14.06 11.35
N GLU A 201 -6.64 -13.02 12.07
CA GLU A 201 -7.50 -12.28 13.00
C GLU A 201 -8.67 -11.58 12.28
N ILE A 202 -8.39 -10.89 11.18
CA ILE A 202 -9.40 -10.22 10.34
C ILE A 202 -10.43 -11.24 9.81
N ALA A 203 -9.96 -12.38 9.30
CA ALA A 203 -10.83 -13.43 8.78
C ALA A 203 -11.70 -14.06 9.88
N THR A 204 -11.15 -14.26 11.08
CA THR A 204 -11.86 -14.83 12.23
C THR A 204 -12.97 -13.92 12.73
N THR A 205 -12.70 -12.61 12.78
CA THR A 205 -13.66 -11.62 13.26
C THR A 205 -14.73 -11.24 12.23
N ARG A 206 -14.58 -11.68 10.96
CA ARG A 206 -15.49 -11.39 9.83
C ARG A 206 -15.81 -9.89 9.68
N SER A 207 -14.87 -9.05 10.07
CA SER A 207 -15.02 -7.60 10.02
C SER A 207 -14.40 -7.08 8.73
N GLU A 208 -14.97 -6.00 8.21
CA GLU A 208 -14.49 -5.34 7.00
C GLU A 208 -13.28 -4.47 7.33
N PHE A 209 -12.10 -4.90 6.90
CA PHE A 209 -10.87 -4.12 6.99
C PHE A 209 -10.41 -3.69 5.60
N SER A 210 -9.69 -2.58 5.54
CA SER A 210 -8.99 -2.12 4.35
C SER A 210 -7.55 -1.74 4.71
N ALA A 211 -6.68 -1.72 3.70
CA ALA A 211 -5.32 -1.26 3.90
C ALA A 211 -4.84 -0.41 2.73
N THR A 212 -3.87 0.45 3.02
CA THR A 212 -3.07 1.16 2.02
C THR A 212 -1.61 1.09 2.40
N ALA A 213 -0.73 1.21 1.41
CA ALA A 213 0.69 1.27 1.63
C ALA A 213 1.31 2.40 0.80
N LYS A 214 2.29 3.09 1.36
CA LYS A 214 3.10 4.09 0.64
C LYS A 214 4.57 3.78 0.78
N TYR A 215 5.24 3.87 -0.36
CA TYR A 215 6.67 3.63 -0.51
C TYR A 215 7.46 4.92 -0.37
N PHE A 216 8.64 4.83 0.26
CA PHE A 216 9.67 5.85 0.18
C PHE A 216 11.07 5.23 0.16
N ARG A 217 12.05 5.99 -0.33
CA ARG A 217 13.47 5.64 -0.29
C ARG A 217 14.12 6.30 0.91
N LEU A 218 14.87 5.52 1.68
CA LEU A 218 15.66 5.99 2.82
C LEU A 218 17.15 5.86 2.51
N GLY A 219 17.89 6.94 2.66
CA GLY A 219 19.34 6.97 2.46
C GLY A 219 19.79 8.20 1.70
N GLY A 220 21.09 8.25 1.41
CA GLY A 220 21.80 9.46 1.04
C GLY A 220 22.52 10.08 2.23
#